data_AF-A0A7S1RLF5-F1
#
_entry.id   AF-A0A7S1RLF5-F1
#
_cell.length_a   1.000
_cell.length_b   1.000
_cell.length_c   1.000
_cell.angle_alpha   90.00
_cell.angle_beta   90.00
_cell.angle_gamma   90.00
#
_symmetry.space_group_name_H-M   'P 1'
#
loop_
_entity.id
_entity.type
_entity.pdbx_description
1 polymer ?
#
loop_
_entity_poly.entity_id
_entity_poly.type
_entity_poly.pdbx_seq_one_letter_code
_entity_poly.pdbx_strand_id
1 'polypeptide(L)'
;AGHEARAKQTQEVTQQDLQRIADGYKDLKYLMDNWNKETRDCKETMDNMVTGLTSGVQSPDSCKATPNKVKKYIGMNSIKDKLFNSQQLWINIKSTDLVSSKDEDRFDDAIEDWEKHKRQASEWAYTSSWGEGNPGGGRDKVEDYLLRSKSEAQLALESLGVILDVLKLG
;
A
#
# COMPACT_ATOMS: atom_id res chain seq x y z
N ALA A 1 17.50 9.91 -42.40
CA ALA A 1 16.12 9.97 -41.90
C ALA A 1 16.20 10.04 -40.38
N GLY A 2 15.71 11.13 -39.78
CA GLY A 2 15.90 11.44 -38.37
C GLY A 2 15.14 10.47 -37.47
N HIS A 3 15.78 10.08 -36.37
CA HIS A 3 15.10 9.48 -35.24
C HIS A 3 14.33 10.58 -34.52
N GLU A 4 13.03 10.66 -34.74
CA GLU A 4 12.15 11.50 -33.93
C GLU A 4 12.16 10.96 -32.50
N ALA A 5 12.72 11.75 -31.59
CA ALA A 5 12.53 11.56 -30.17
C ALA A 5 11.01 11.70 -29.89
N ARG A 6 10.37 10.60 -29.52
CA ARG A 6 8.97 10.60 -29.09
C ARG A 6 8.93 11.36 -27.76
N ALA A 7 8.64 12.66 -27.81
CA ALA A 7 8.40 13.45 -26.61
C ALA A 7 7.36 12.73 -25.75
N LYS A 8 7.74 12.36 -24.52
CA LYS A 8 6.77 11.91 -23.51
C LYS A 8 5.79 13.05 -23.32
N GLN A 9 4.57 12.91 -23.84
CA GLN A 9 3.48 13.83 -23.50
C GLN A 9 3.22 13.67 -22.00
N THR A 10 3.60 14.70 -21.23
CA THR A 10 3.20 14.79 -19.84
C THR A 10 1.68 14.98 -19.82
N GLN A 11 0.97 14.02 -19.25
CA GLN A 11 -0.48 14.12 -19.11
C GLN A 11 -0.81 15.22 -18.10
N GLU A 12 -1.76 16.09 -18.46
CA GLU A 12 -2.26 17.15 -17.57
C GLU A 12 -2.80 16.53 -16.26
N VAL A 13 -2.40 17.11 -15.13
CA VAL A 13 -2.88 16.69 -13.80
C VAL A 13 -4.29 17.24 -13.61
N THR A 14 -5.26 16.34 -13.39
CA THR A 14 -6.66 16.72 -13.24
C THR A 14 -7.08 16.79 -11.77
N GLN A 15 -8.21 17.43 -11.49
CA GLN A 15 -8.81 17.39 -10.14
C GLN A 15 -9.14 15.96 -9.69
N GLN A 16 -9.45 15.05 -10.62
CA GLN A 16 -9.70 13.65 -10.31
C GLN A 16 -8.42 12.94 -9.84
N ASP A 17 -7.26 13.32 -10.38
CA ASP A 17 -5.97 12.80 -9.93
C ASP A 17 -5.67 13.24 -8.49
N LEU A 18 -5.91 14.51 -8.17
CA LEU A 18 -5.75 15.03 -6.81
C LEU A 18 -6.74 14.37 -5.83
N GLN A 19 -8.00 14.20 -6.25
CA GLN A 19 -9.01 13.52 -5.44
C GLN A 19 -8.62 12.06 -5.15
N ARG A 20 -8.07 11.33 -6.13
CA ARG A 20 -7.68 9.94 -5.92
C ARG A 20 -6.54 9.81 -4.90
N ILE A 21 -5.63 10.80 -4.82
CA ILE A 21 -4.55 10.83 -3.83
C ILE A 21 -5.16 10.97 -2.43
N ALA A 22 -6.04 11.96 -2.24
CA ALA A 22 -6.71 12.21 -0.96
C ALA A 22 -7.56 11.01 -0.52
N ASP A 23 -8.32 10.43 -1.44
CA ASP A 23 -9.15 9.25 -1.16
C ASP A 23 -8.32 7.99 -0.92
N GLY A 24 -7.18 7.85 -1.58
CA GLY A 24 -6.23 6.77 -1.34
C GLY A 24 -5.61 6.86 0.06
N TYR A 25 -5.25 8.07 0.51
CA TYR A 25 -4.79 8.32 1.88
C TYR A 25 -5.85 7.94 2.91
N LYS A 26 -7.11 8.38 2.72
CA LYS A 26 -8.23 8.02 3.61
C LYS A 26 -8.43 6.51 3.69
N ASP A 27 -8.40 5.82 2.56
CA ASP A 27 -8.52 4.37 2.50
C ASP A 27 -7.36 3.69 3.26
N LEU A 28 -6.10 4.10 3.00
CA LEU A 28 -4.94 3.52 3.66
C LEU A 28 -4.93 3.79 5.17
N LYS A 29 -5.36 4.99 5.59
CA LYS A 29 -5.57 5.31 6.99
C LYS A 29 -6.63 4.42 7.62
N TYR A 30 -7.76 4.21 6.93
CA TYR A 30 -8.79 3.29 7.40
C TYR A 30 -8.24 1.86 7.55
N LEU A 31 -7.40 1.38 6.63
CA LEU A 31 -6.72 0.08 6.79
C LEU A 31 -5.87 0.06 8.06
N MET A 32 -5.07 1.09 8.35
CA MET A 32 -4.23 1.11 9.56
C MET A 32 -5.08 1.11 10.84
N ASP A 33 -6.12 1.94 10.88
CA ASP A 33 -7.03 2.05 12.02
C ASP A 33 -7.88 0.77 12.22
N ASN A 34 -8.05 -0.04 11.17
CA ASN A 34 -8.90 -1.23 11.16
C ASN A 34 -8.13 -2.50 10.74
N TRP A 35 -6.83 -2.56 11.03
CA TRP A 35 -5.93 -3.57 10.46
C TRP A 35 -6.47 -5.00 10.56
N ASN A 36 -6.76 -5.47 11.78
CA ASN A 36 -7.24 -6.85 11.99
C ASN A 36 -8.55 -7.14 11.26
N LYS A 37 -9.48 -6.18 11.21
CA LYS A 37 -10.76 -6.32 10.52
C LYS A 37 -10.57 -6.50 9.01
N GLU A 38 -9.63 -5.75 8.44
CA GLU A 38 -9.43 -5.72 6.99
C GLU A 38 -8.48 -6.82 6.50
N THR A 39 -7.54 -7.29 7.33
CA THR A 39 -6.52 -8.27 6.96
C THR A 39 -6.73 -9.65 7.58
N ARG A 40 -7.89 -9.92 8.20
CA ARG A 40 -8.23 -11.24 8.73
C ARG A 40 -9.66 -11.63 8.37
N ASP A 41 -9.86 -12.91 8.06
CA ASP A 41 -11.17 -13.51 7.90
C ASP A 41 -11.44 -14.47 9.06
N CYS A 42 -12.46 -14.12 9.85
CA CYS A 42 -12.88 -14.82 11.05
C CYS A 42 -14.18 -15.62 10.86
N LYS A 43 -14.70 -15.71 9.63
CA LYS A 43 -16.01 -16.32 9.38
C LYS A 43 -16.05 -17.83 9.60
N GLU A 44 -14.90 -18.51 9.55
CA GLU A 44 -14.80 -19.98 9.67
C GLU A 44 -14.25 -20.46 11.03
N THR A 45 -14.08 -19.55 12.01
CA THR A 45 -13.37 -19.87 13.25
C THR A 45 -14.15 -20.81 14.19
N MET A 46 -15.48 -20.93 14.04
CA MET A 46 -16.27 -21.85 14.88
C MET A 46 -16.23 -23.33 14.43
N ASP A 47 -16.08 -23.62 13.14
CA ASP A 47 -16.05 -25.01 12.65
C ASP A 47 -14.65 -25.66 12.75
N ASN A 48 -13.60 -24.85 12.97
CA ASN A 48 -12.20 -25.28 12.90
C ASN A 48 -11.39 -25.05 14.20
N MET A 49 -12.04 -24.91 15.37
CA MET A 49 -11.33 -24.81 16.66
C MET A 49 -10.35 -25.99 16.89
N VAL A 50 -10.66 -27.17 16.34
CA VAL A 50 -9.84 -28.38 16.50
C VAL A 50 -8.52 -28.30 15.70
N THR A 51 -8.46 -27.57 14.59
CA THR A 51 -7.22 -27.40 13.79
C THR A 51 -6.37 -26.20 14.22
N GLY A 52 -6.94 -25.23 14.94
CA GLY A 52 -6.19 -24.14 15.57
C GLY A 52 -5.27 -24.62 16.69
N LEU A 53 -5.70 -25.62 17.47
CA LEU A 53 -4.92 -26.19 18.58
C LEU A 53 -3.74 -27.06 18.14
N THR A 54 -3.81 -27.70 16.96
CA THR A 54 -2.74 -28.59 16.45
C THR A 54 -1.63 -27.86 15.70
N SER A 55 -1.82 -26.59 15.32
CA SER A 55 -0.86 -25.84 14.51
C SER A 55 0.08 -24.92 15.30
N GLY A 56 -0.11 -24.76 16.63
CA GLY A 56 0.83 -24.06 17.51
C GLY A 56 0.93 -22.54 17.31
N VAL A 57 0.05 -21.93 16.50
CA VAL A 57 0.17 -20.53 16.09
C VAL A 57 -0.90 -19.63 16.72
N GLN A 58 -0.42 -18.58 17.39
CA GLN A 58 -1.23 -17.49 17.94
C GLN A 58 -1.45 -16.39 16.88
N SER A 59 -2.36 -16.60 15.91
CA SER A 59 -3.09 -15.45 15.35
C SER A 59 -3.98 -14.94 16.48
N PRO A 60 -4.01 -13.61 16.79
CA PRO A 60 -4.67 -13.09 18.00
C PRO A 60 -6.13 -13.56 18.17
N ASP A 61 -6.79 -13.97 17.08
CA ASP A 61 -8.21 -14.34 17.06
C ASP A 61 -8.51 -15.70 16.38
N SER A 62 -7.50 -16.56 16.14
CA SER A 62 -7.64 -17.80 15.33
C SER A 62 -8.12 -17.59 13.88
N CYS A 63 -8.21 -16.34 13.42
CA CYS A 63 -8.67 -15.96 12.08
C CYS A 63 -7.59 -16.19 11.02
N LYS A 64 -8.04 -16.50 9.80
CA LYS A 64 -7.17 -16.65 8.64
C LYS A 64 -6.70 -15.28 8.17
N ALA A 65 -5.39 -15.09 8.04
CA ALA A 65 -4.84 -13.87 7.46
C ALA A 65 -5.27 -13.70 5.99
N THR A 66 -5.52 -12.45 5.56
CA THR A 66 -5.84 -12.09 4.18
C THR A 66 -4.89 -11.00 3.64
N PRO A 67 -3.58 -11.29 3.50
CA PRO A 67 -2.53 -10.29 3.25
C PRO A 67 -2.74 -9.48 1.96
N ASN A 68 -3.36 -10.08 0.95
CA ASN A 68 -3.66 -9.42 -0.32
C ASN A 68 -4.56 -8.18 -0.19
N LYS A 69 -5.29 -8.03 0.93
CA LYS A 69 -6.06 -6.83 1.22
C LYS A 69 -5.17 -5.59 1.32
N VAL A 70 -3.96 -5.71 1.87
CA VAL A 70 -3.00 -4.60 1.97
C VAL A 70 -2.71 -4.01 0.59
N LYS A 71 -2.42 -4.88 -0.40
CA LYS A 71 -2.08 -4.50 -1.77
C LYS A 71 -3.15 -3.62 -2.43
N LYS A 72 -4.43 -3.84 -2.11
CA LYS A 72 -5.54 -3.02 -2.62
C LYS A 72 -5.44 -1.57 -2.11
N TYR A 73 -5.21 -1.40 -0.81
CA TYR A 73 -5.16 -0.08 -0.17
C TYR A 73 -3.96 0.76 -0.63
N ILE A 74 -2.80 0.13 -0.88
CA ILE A 74 -1.60 0.82 -1.40
C ILE A 74 -1.56 0.95 -2.93
N GLY A 75 -2.60 0.49 -3.64
CA GLY A 75 -2.70 0.63 -5.09
C GLY A 75 -1.80 -0.31 -5.91
N MET A 76 -1.62 -1.55 -5.44
CA MET A 76 -0.79 -2.58 -6.07
C MET A 76 -1.55 -3.88 -6.36
N ASN A 77 -2.88 -3.87 -6.32
CA ASN A 77 -3.71 -5.04 -6.62
C ASN A 77 -4.35 -4.95 -8.02
N SER A 78 -4.81 -3.78 -8.44
CA SER A 78 -5.51 -3.58 -9.70
C SER A 78 -5.23 -2.20 -10.30
N ILE A 79 -5.38 -2.09 -11.63
CA ILE A 79 -5.32 -0.81 -12.35
C ILE A 79 -6.42 0.18 -11.91
N LYS A 80 -7.47 -0.32 -11.26
CA LYS A 80 -8.60 0.47 -10.76
C LYS A 80 -8.38 0.99 -9.34
N ASP A 81 -7.29 0.58 -8.68
CA ASP A 81 -7.02 1.05 -7.33
C ASP A 81 -6.63 2.54 -7.37
N LYS A 82 -7.08 3.31 -6.39
CA LYS A 82 -6.89 4.77 -6.36
C LYS A 82 -5.43 5.17 -6.52
N LEU A 83 -4.53 4.49 -5.81
CA LEU A 83 -3.09 4.79 -5.82
C LEU A 83 -2.32 3.98 -6.88
N PHE A 84 -3.00 3.37 -7.85
CA PHE A 84 -2.36 2.66 -8.95
C PHE A 84 -1.49 3.61 -9.80
N ASN A 85 -0.30 3.16 -10.20
CA ASN A 85 0.62 3.96 -11.02
C ASN A 85 0.89 5.37 -10.45
N SER A 86 1.04 5.47 -9.12
CA SER A 86 1.34 6.72 -8.41
C SER A 86 2.64 7.36 -8.89
N GLN A 87 3.67 6.56 -9.22
CA GLN A 87 4.94 7.06 -9.75
C GLN A 87 4.80 7.98 -10.96
N GLN A 88 3.98 7.60 -11.95
CA GLN A 88 3.75 8.46 -13.13
C GLN A 88 2.96 9.72 -12.76
N LEU A 89 2.02 9.62 -11.82
CA LEU A 89 1.27 10.77 -11.32
C LEU A 89 2.20 11.77 -10.61
N TRP A 90 3.16 11.30 -9.81
CA TRP A 90 4.16 12.16 -9.18
C TRP A 90 5.01 12.92 -10.18
N ILE A 91 5.46 12.25 -11.24
CA ILE A 91 6.20 12.89 -12.35
C ILE A 91 5.35 13.98 -12.99
N ASN A 92 4.07 13.71 -13.23
CA ASN A 92 3.16 14.71 -13.80
C ASN A 92 2.96 15.89 -12.85
N ILE A 93 2.77 15.66 -11.55
CA ILE A 93 2.62 16.73 -10.54
C ILE A 93 3.88 17.60 -10.45
N LYS A 94 5.08 17.00 -10.48
CA LYS A 94 6.35 17.75 -10.51
C LYS A 94 6.51 18.66 -11.74
N SER A 95 5.76 18.40 -12.80
CA SER A 95 5.76 19.24 -14.01
C SER A 95 4.78 20.42 -13.94
N THR A 96 4.09 20.60 -12.81
CA THR A 96 3.10 21.66 -12.57
C THR A 96 3.57 22.61 -11.48
N ASP A 97 2.86 23.74 -11.33
CA ASP A 97 3.10 24.71 -10.25
C ASP A 97 2.37 24.35 -8.93
N LEU A 98 1.89 23.11 -8.77
CA LEU A 98 1.18 22.67 -7.57
C LEU A 98 2.09 22.54 -6.35
N VAL A 99 3.38 22.27 -6.56
CA VAL A 99 4.39 22.17 -5.50
C VAL A 99 5.16 23.49 -5.46
N SER A 100 5.19 24.13 -4.30
CA SER A 100 5.95 25.37 -4.14
C SER A 100 7.44 25.07 -4.14
N SER A 101 8.26 26.00 -4.64
CA SER A 101 9.73 25.84 -4.64
C SER A 101 10.35 25.67 -3.26
N LYS A 102 9.63 26.02 -2.19
CA LYS A 102 10.07 25.81 -0.81
C LYS A 102 9.78 24.40 -0.28
N ASP A 103 8.87 23.69 -0.95
CA ASP A 103 8.42 22.35 -0.57
C ASP A 103 8.91 21.27 -1.54
N GLU A 104 9.66 21.63 -2.60
CA GLU A 104 10.18 20.69 -3.62
C GLU A 104 10.96 19.53 -2.99
N ASP A 105 11.97 19.80 -2.17
CA ASP A 105 12.76 18.75 -1.51
C ASP A 105 11.90 17.85 -0.63
N ARG A 106 10.97 18.47 0.12
CA ARG A 106 10.06 17.75 1.02
C ARG A 106 9.08 16.85 0.25
N PHE A 107 8.65 17.28 -0.93
CA PHE A 107 7.81 16.50 -1.83
C PHE A 107 8.59 15.33 -2.44
N ASP A 108 9.81 15.61 -2.88
CA ASP A 108 10.70 14.65 -3.53
C ASP A 108 11.05 13.49 -2.58
N ASP A 109 11.50 13.80 -1.37
CA ASP A 109 11.80 12.82 -0.33
C ASP A 109 10.56 11.99 0.01
N ALA A 110 9.39 12.63 0.15
CA ALA A 110 8.15 11.95 0.48
C ALA A 110 7.68 11.00 -0.65
N ILE A 111 7.91 11.35 -1.92
CA ILE A 111 7.62 10.45 -3.05
C ILE A 111 8.55 9.24 -3.04
N GLU A 112 9.84 9.44 -2.81
CA GLU A 112 10.82 8.35 -2.78
C GLU A 112 10.50 7.36 -1.65
N ASP A 113 10.24 7.86 -0.44
CA ASP A 113 9.84 7.04 0.69
C ASP A 113 8.49 6.36 0.45
N TRP A 114 7.49 7.08 -0.08
CA TRP A 114 6.20 6.50 -0.45
C TRP A 114 6.36 5.30 -1.39
N GLU A 115 7.07 5.46 -2.52
CA GLU A 115 7.19 4.38 -3.51
C GLU A 115 8.02 3.20 -2.98
N LYS A 116 9.06 3.47 -2.18
CA LYS A 116 9.86 2.45 -1.51
C LYS A 116 9.01 1.63 -0.55
N HIS A 117 8.33 2.28 0.38
CA HIS A 117 7.55 1.61 1.43
C HIS A 117 6.30 0.94 0.86
N LYS A 118 5.64 1.55 -0.13
CA LYS A 118 4.56 0.92 -0.89
C LYS A 118 5.01 -0.41 -1.52
N ARG A 119 6.15 -0.42 -2.22
CA ARG A 119 6.68 -1.64 -2.84
C ARG A 119 6.97 -2.72 -1.79
N GLN A 120 7.68 -2.36 -0.71
CA GLN A 120 8.02 -3.30 0.35
C GLN A 120 6.78 -3.86 1.06
N ALA A 121 5.78 -3.01 1.35
CA ALA A 121 4.50 -3.45 1.90
C ALA A 121 3.82 -4.49 1.00
N SER A 122 3.81 -4.26 -0.31
CA SER A 122 3.25 -5.21 -1.29
C SER A 122 4.04 -6.52 -1.36
N GLU A 123 5.37 -6.46 -1.32
CA GLU A 123 6.24 -7.64 -1.34
C GLU A 123 6.04 -8.51 -0.10
N TRP A 124 5.96 -7.91 1.09
CA TRP A 124 5.66 -8.64 2.32
C TRP A 124 4.25 -9.23 2.32
N ALA A 125 3.25 -8.47 1.84
CA ALA A 125 1.88 -9.00 1.69
C ALA A 125 1.83 -10.19 0.73
N TYR A 126 2.54 -10.10 -0.41
CA TYR A 126 2.62 -11.20 -1.36
C TYR A 126 3.30 -12.43 -0.72
N THR A 127 4.45 -12.25 -0.07
CA THR A 127 5.16 -13.33 0.64
C THR A 127 4.29 -13.98 1.71
N SER A 128 3.60 -13.17 2.50
CA SER A 128 2.64 -13.62 3.52
C SER A 128 1.52 -14.48 2.91
N SER A 129 1.03 -14.14 1.71
CA SER A 129 -0.07 -14.89 1.05
C SER A 129 0.29 -16.33 0.65
N TRP A 130 1.59 -16.67 0.57
CA TRP A 130 2.08 -18.01 0.28
C TRP A 130 2.67 -18.73 1.49
N GLY A 131 2.68 -18.09 2.66
CA GLY A 131 3.46 -18.54 3.81
C GLY A 131 3.09 -19.94 4.32
N GLU A 132 1.85 -20.42 4.18
CA GLU A 132 1.45 -21.78 4.56
C GLU A 132 1.81 -22.84 3.51
N GLY A 133 1.95 -22.47 2.24
CA GLY A 133 2.23 -23.40 1.13
C GLY A 133 3.72 -23.66 0.87
N ASN A 134 4.61 -22.91 1.51
CA ASN A 134 6.06 -22.99 1.27
C ASN A 134 6.74 -24.01 2.21
N PRO A 135 7.80 -24.71 1.75
CA PRO A 135 8.64 -25.53 2.63
C PRO A 135 9.22 -24.69 3.79
N GLY A 136 9.03 -25.14 5.04
CA GLY A 136 9.41 -24.37 6.23
C GLY A 136 8.49 -23.18 6.55
N GLY A 137 7.38 -23.07 5.80
CA GLY A 137 6.30 -22.13 6.02
C GLY A 137 5.35 -22.57 7.14
N GLY A 138 4.38 -21.71 7.44
CA GLY A 138 3.39 -21.93 8.50
C GLY A 138 2.67 -20.65 8.86
N ARG A 139 1.61 -20.78 9.67
CA ARG A 139 0.79 -19.64 10.10
C ARG A 139 1.60 -18.54 10.78
N ASP A 140 2.64 -18.88 11.54
CA ASP A 140 3.52 -17.90 12.18
C ASP A 140 4.30 -17.07 11.16
N LYS A 141 4.72 -17.69 10.05
CA LYS A 141 5.41 -16.98 8.97
C LYS A 141 4.46 -16.10 8.19
N VAL A 142 3.23 -16.56 7.94
CA VAL A 142 2.18 -15.72 7.37
C VAL A 142 1.98 -14.47 8.23
N GLU A 143 1.87 -14.64 9.55
CA GLU A 143 1.68 -13.55 10.49
C GLU A 143 2.88 -12.60 10.55
N ASP A 144 4.10 -13.12 10.67
CA ASP A 144 5.33 -12.29 10.68
C ASP A 144 5.43 -11.42 9.42
N TYR A 145 5.24 -12.01 8.24
CA TYR A 145 5.27 -11.26 7.00
C TYR A 145 4.10 -10.27 6.88
N LEU A 146 2.92 -10.60 7.41
CA LEU A 146 1.79 -9.66 7.44
C LEU A 146 2.10 -8.45 8.33
N LEU A 147 2.73 -8.66 9.49
CA LEU A 147 3.13 -7.58 10.39
C LEU A 147 4.26 -6.72 9.80
N ARG A 148 5.21 -7.32 9.07
CA ARG A 148 6.20 -6.55 8.29
C ARG A 148 5.52 -5.69 7.22
N SER A 149 4.54 -6.25 6.51
CA SER A 149 3.72 -5.51 5.56
C SER A 149 2.98 -4.34 6.23
N LYS A 150 2.47 -4.53 7.44
CA LYS A 150 1.85 -3.46 8.25
C LYS A 150 2.81 -2.31 8.51
N SER A 151 4.02 -2.62 8.99
CA SER A 151 5.02 -1.60 9.31
C SER A 151 5.39 -0.77 8.08
N GLU A 152 5.61 -1.41 6.93
CA GLU A 152 5.88 -0.70 5.68
C GLU A 152 4.67 0.11 5.19
N ALA A 153 3.44 -0.42 5.33
CA ALA A 153 2.23 0.31 4.96
C ALA A 153 1.97 1.53 5.84
N GLN A 154 2.38 1.49 7.11
CA GLN A 154 2.33 2.61 8.03
C GLN A 154 3.33 3.71 7.64
N LEU A 155 4.57 3.34 7.29
CA LEU A 155 5.56 4.30 6.79
C LEU A 155 5.10 4.93 5.46
N ALA A 156 4.52 4.13 4.56
CA ALA A 156 3.89 4.64 3.35
C ALA A 156 2.76 5.63 3.67
N LEU A 157 1.88 5.34 4.64
CA LEU A 157 0.84 6.27 5.06
C LEU A 157 1.40 7.62 5.54
N GLU A 158 2.50 7.60 6.29
CA GLU A 158 3.17 8.81 6.77
C GLU A 158 3.72 9.66 5.62
N SER A 159 4.45 9.04 4.68
CA SER A 159 4.95 9.73 3.48
C SER A 159 3.82 10.28 2.61
N LEU A 160 2.73 9.52 2.44
CA LEU A 160 1.55 10.00 1.72
C LEU A 160 0.88 11.19 2.43
N GLY A 161 0.88 11.21 3.77
CA GLY A 161 0.43 12.35 4.54
C GLY A 161 1.24 13.62 4.27
N VAL A 162 2.56 13.50 4.13
CA VAL A 162 3.43 14.62 3.73
C VAL A 162 3.10 15.11 2.32
N ILE A 163 2.89 14.20 1.37
CA ILE A 163 2.46 14.52 0.01
C ILE A 163 1.13 15.32 0.03
N LEU A 164 0.15 14.89 0.82
CA LEU A 164 -1.13 15.61 0.96
C LEU A 164 -0.94 17.02 1.53
N ASP A 165 -0.08 17.18 2.53
CA ASP A 165 0.20 18.48 3.15
C ASP A 165 0.85 19.46 2.16
N VAL A 166 1.87 19.00 1.43
CA VAL A 166 2.54 19.81 0.39
C VAL A 166 1.56 20.23 -0.70
N LEU A 167 0.69 19.31 -1.14
CA LEU A 167 -0.32 19.57 -2.18
C LEU A 167 -1.58 20.27 -1.64
N LYS A 168 -1.67 20.52 -0.34
CA LYS A 168 -2.84 21.14 0.34
C LYS A 168 -4.15 20.39 0.07
N LEU A 169 -4.09 19.06 0.14
CA LEU A 169 -5.22 18.15 -0.10
C LEU A 169 -5.85 17.59 1.19
N GLY A 170 -5.37 18.04 2.36
CA GLY A 170 -5.78 17.60 3.70
C GLY A 170 -6.88 18.44 4.33
#